data_AF-B2FUM7-F1
#
_entry.id   AF-B2FUM7-F1
#
_cell.length_a   1.000
_cell.length_b   1.000
_cell.length_c   1.000
_cell.angle_alpha   90.00
_cell.angle_beta   90.00
_cell.angle_gamma   90.00
#
_symmetry.space_group_name_H-M   'P 1'
#
loop_
_entity.id
_entity.type
_entity.pdbx_description
1 polymer ?
#
loop_
_entity_poly.entity_id
_entity_poly.type
_entity_poly.pdbx_seq_one_letter_code
_entity_poly.pdbx_strand_id
1 'polypeptide(L)' 'MEQLTMNTYDHLVCVDEDAKELVVFRVGADGKRTLFTRVALPQVEGWSAELQDLAKALGENLLIDSPVIRRILNV' A
#
# COMPACT_ATOMS: atom_id res chain seq x y z
N MET A 1 -6.66 -8.77 31.97
CA MET A 1 -6.56 -7.70 30.96
C MET A 1 -7.04 -8.30 29.66
N GLU A 2 -8.27 -7.99 29.26
CA GLU A 2 -8.76 -8.37 27.93
C GLU A 2 -7.98 -7.54 26.91
N GLN A 3 -7.17 -8.21 26.12
CA GLN A 3 -6.50 -7.61 24.98
C GLN A 3 -7.59 -7.31 23.96
N LEU A 4 -8.02 -6.04 23.86
CA LEU A 4 -8.84 -5.56 22.76
C LEU A 4 -8.09 -5.92 21.48
N THR A 5 -8.55 -6.95 20.78
CA THR A 5 -8.09 -7.25 19.42
C THR A 5 -8.51 -6.06 18.56
N MET A 6 -7.64 -5.06 18.45
CA MET A 6 -7.76 -4.10 17.37
C MET A 6 -7.68 -4.92 16.10
N ASN A 7 -8.79 -5.00 15.35
CA ASN A 7 -8.78 -5.54 14.01
C ASN A 7 -8.04 -4.55 13.11
N THR A 8 -6.72 -4.50 13.24
CA THR A 8 -5.87 -3.66 12.41
C THR A 8 -5.84 -4.27 11.02
N TYR A 9 -6.01 -3.42 10.03
CA TYR A 9 -5.76 -3.74 8.64
C TYR A 9 -4.62 -2.84 8.23
N ASP A 10 -3.48 -3.47 7.96
CA ASP A 10 -2.25 -2.76 7.63
C ASP A 10 -1.90 -2.99 6.16
N HIS A 11 -1.08 -2.10 5.61
CA HIS A 11 -0.42 -2.32 4.33
C HIS A 11 1.06 -2.56 4.57
N LEU A 12 1.60 -3.64 3.99
CA LEU A 12 3.02 -3.90 3.94
C LEU A 12 3.53 -3.56 2.55
N VAL A 13 4.46 -2.60 2.47
CA VAL A 13 5.10 -2.20 1.23
C VAL A 13 6.49 -2.83 1.16
N CYS A 14 6.73 -3.60 0.11
CA CYS A 14 7.99 -4.28 -0.16
C CYS A 14 8.58 -3.78 -1.49
N VAL A 15 9.89 -3.91 -1.64
CA VAL A 15 10.58 -3.73 -2.92
C VAL A 15 11.09 -5.09 -3.37
N ASP A 16 10.74 -5.49 -4.59
CA ASP A 16 11.36 -6.61 -5.29
C ASP A 16 12.48 -6.05 -6.16
N GLU A 17 13.72 -6.23 -5.72
CA GLU A 17 14.90 -5.67 -6.39
C GLU A 17 15.17 -6.33 -7.75
N ASP A 18 14.90 -7.63 -7.87
CA ASP A 18 15.14 -8.39 -9.10
C ASP A 18 14.13 -8.00 -10.18
N ALA A 19 12.84 -7.89 -9.80
CA ALA A 19 11.77 -7.47 -10.69
C ALA A 19 11.73 -5.94 -10.89
N LYS A 20 12.41 -5.17 -10.03
CA LYS A 20 12.33 -3.71 -9.93
C LYS A 20 10.90 -3.22 -9.76
N GLU A 21 10.17 -3.85 -8.86
CA GLU A 21 8.77 -3.53 -8.56
C GLU A 21 8.59 -3.17 -7.09
N LEU A 22 7.65 -2.28 -6.83
CA LEU A 22 7.09 -2.07 -5.49
C LEU A 22 5.87 -2.97 -5.36
N VAL A 23 5.86 -3.81 -4.33
CA VAL A 23 4.80 -4.78 -4.06
C VAL A 23 4.09 -4.38 -2.77
N VAL A 24 2.77 -4.23 -2.84
CA VAL A 24 1.95 -3.91 -1.67
C VAL A 24 1.09 -5.11 -1.31
N PHE A 25 1.15 -5.51 -0.05
CA PHE A 25 0.27 -6.51 0.54
C PHE A 25 -0.69 -5.85 1.53
N ARG A 26 -1.93 -6.31 1.55
CA ARG A 26 -2.83 -6.08 2.69
C ARG A 26 -2.56 -7.14 3.75
N VAL A 27 -2.42 -6.71 4.99
CA VAL A 27 -2.31 -7.58 6.15
C VAL A 27 -3.66 -7.56 6.86
N GLY A 28 -4.33 -8.72 6.88
CA GLY A 28 -5.59 -8.89 7.59
C GLY A 28 -5.39 -8.93 9.11
N ALA A 29 -6.49 -8.84 9.87
CA ALA A 29 -6.45 -8.96 11.33
C ALA A 29 -5.93 -10.33 11.82
N ASP A 30 -5.94 -11.35 10.97
CA ASP A 30 -5.34 -12.66 11.22
C ASP A 30 -3.83 -12.73 10.90
N GLY A 31 -3.24 -11.60 10.51
CA GLY A 31 -1.83 -11.48 10.12
C GLY A 31 -1.53 -12.00 8.71
N LYS A 32 -2.51 -12.50 7.95
CA LYS A 32 -2.26 -13.02 6.59
C LYS A 32 -2.03 -11.89 5.60
N ARG A 33 -1.01 -12.07 4.78
CA ARG A 33 -0.66 -11.18 3.67
C ARG A 33 -1.42 -11.61 2.42
N THR A 34 -2.21 -10.69 1.88
CA THR A 34 -2.86 -10.84 0.58
C THR A 34 -2.29 -9.82 -0.37
N LEU A 35 -1.89 -10.22 -1.59
CA LEU A 35 -1.39 -9.28 -2.58
C LEU A 35 -2.47 -8.24 -2.89
N PHE A 36 -2.15 -6.96 -2.73
CA PHE A 36 -3.01 -5.84 -3.10
C PHE A 36 -2.67 -5.36 -4.51
N THR A 37 -1.41 -4.97 -4.73
CA THR A 37 -0.94 -4.54 -6.05
C THR A 37 0.57 -4.70 -6.19
N ARG A 38 1.06 -4.61 -7.42
CA ARG A 38 2.48 -4.46 -7.78
C ARG A 38 2.61 -3.33 -8.78
N VAL A 39 3.65 -2.51 -8.66
CA VAL A 39 3.90 -1.39 -9.56
C VAL A 39 5.36 -1.37 -9.95
N ALA A 40 5.62 -1.34 -11.25
CA ALA A 40 6.98 -1.23 -11.78
C ALA A 40 7.60 0.11 -11.36
N LEU A 41 8.84 0.07 -10.88
CA LEU A 41 9.60 1.27 -10.57
C LEU A 41 10.10 1.91 -11.88
N PRO A 42 10.01 3.25 -12.01
CA PRO A 42 10.56 3.96 -13.17
C PRO A 42 12.05 3.67 -13.32
N GLN A 43 12.49 3.43 -14.55
CA GLN A 43 13.91 3.17 -14.87
C GLN A 43 14.64 4.46 -15.26
N VAL A 44 14.30 5.56 -14.57
CA VAL A 44 14.90 6.88 -14.77
C VAL A 44 15.65 7.29 -13.50
N GLU A 45 16.81 7.90 -13.68
CA GLU A 45 17.61 8.38 -12.54
C GLU A 45 17.06 9.69 -11.99
N GLY A 46 17.08 9.82 -10.67
CA GLY A 46 16.66 11.04 -9.96
C GLY A 46 15.15 11.22 -9.85
N TRP A 47 14.74 12.40 -9.38
CA TRP A 47 13.33 12.74 -9.17
C TRP A 47 12.68 13.22 -10.46
N SER A 48 12.02 12.31 -11.19
CA SER A 48 11.33 12.60 -12.44
C SER A 48 9.84 12.89 -12.21
N ALA A 49 9.17 13.46 -13.24
CA ALA A 49 7.71 13.61 -13.25
C ALA A 49 7.00 12.25 -13.13
N GLU A 50 7.51 11.22 -13.79
CA GLU A 50 7.00 9.85 -13.73
C GLU A 50 7.05 9.29 -12.30
N LEU A 51 8.16 9.52 -11.58
CA LEU A 51 8.30 9.11 -10.19
C LEU A 51 7.35 9.89 -9.27
N GLN A 52 7.17 11.19 -9.52
CA GLN A 52 6.24 12.02 -8.75
C GLN A 52 4.78 11.55 -8.92
N ASP A 53 4.37 11.24 -10.15
CA ASP A 53 3.00 10.79 -10.44
C ASP A 53 2.76 9.38 -9.87
N LEU A 54 3.75 8.49 -9.96
CA LEU A 54 3.72 7.20 -9.27
C LEU A 54 3.54 7.37 -7.75
N ALA A 55 4.30 8.28 -7.13
CA ALA A 55 4.24 8.50 -5.69
C ALA A 55 2.86 9.01 -5.23
N LYS A 56 2.25 9.93 -6.01
CA LYS A 56 0.88 10.42 -5.75
C LYS A 56 -0.14 9.29 -5.86
N ALA A 57 -0.13 8.56 -6.98
CA ALA A 57 -1.07 7.47 -7.22
C ALA A 57 -0.95 6.36 -6.18
N LEU A 58 0.28 6.03 -5.73
CA LEU A 58 0.50 5.05 -4.68
C LEU A 58 -0.13 5.49 -3.36
N GLY A 59 0.12 6.75 -2.94
CA GLY A 59 -0.46 7.30 -1.71
C GLY A 59 -2.00 7.32 -1.74
N GLU A 60 -2.58 7.76 -2.86
CA GLU A 60 -4.02 7.77 -3.08
C GLU A 60 -4.61 6.35 -3.02
N ASN A 61 -3.98 5.38 -3.70
CA ASN A 61 -4.43 4.00 -3.70
C ASN A 61 -4.37 3.39 -2.29
N LEU A 62 -3.30 3.62 -1.53
CA LEU A 62 -3.19 3.15 -0.15
C LEU A 62 -4.27 3.77 0.75
N LEU A 63 -4.56 5.06 0.56
CA LEU A 63 -5.57 5.79 1.33
C LEU A 63 -6.99 5.29 1.02
N ILE A 64 -7.34 5.18 -0.25
CA ILE A 64 -8.69 4.77 -0.70
C ILE A 64 -8.90 3.27 -0.50
N ASP A 65 -7.86 2.44 -0.48
CA ASP A 65 -8.02 1.02 -0.20
C ASP A 65 -8.49 0.73 1.22
N SER A 66 -8.20 1.62 2.19
CA SER A 66 -8.63 1.44 3.58
C SER A 66 -10.15 1.53 3.73
N PRO A 67 -10.84 0.44 4.13
CA PRO A 67 -12.30 0.48 4.37
C PRO A 67 -12.68 1.47 5.46
N VAL A 68 -11.79 1.67 6.44
CA VAL A 68 -11.99 2.63 7.53
C VAL A 68 -11.95 4.06 7.01
N ILE A 69 -10.97 4.39 6.16
CA ILE A 69 -10.85 5.73 5.58
C ILE A 69 -12.02 6.00 4.63
N ARG A 70 -12.41 5.04 3.78
CA ARG A 70 -13.61 5.17 2.92
C ARG A 70 -14.86 5.47 3.72
N ARG A 71 -15.07 4.76 4.83
CA ARG A 71 -16.17 5.03 5.76
C ARG A 71 -16.08 6.43 6.40
N ILE A 72 -14.89 6.88 6.79
CA ILE A 72 -14.67 8.21 7.40
C ILE A 72 -14.93 9.32 6.38
N LEU A 73 -14.45 9.15 5.15
CA LEU A 73 -14.56 10.13 4.06
C LEU A 73 -15.90 10.04 3.32
N ASN A 74 -16.71 9.01 3.59
CA ASN A 74 -17.99 8.72 2.95
C ASN A 74 -17.89 8.58 1.42
N VAL A 75 -16.93 7.76 0.97
CA VAL A 75 -16.65 7.45 -0.45
C VAL A 75 -16.58 5.95 -0.73
#